data_AF-A0A5D2SCI8-F1
#
_entry.id   AF-A0A5D2SCI8-F1
#
_cell.length_a   1.000
_cell.length_b   1.000
_cell.length_c   1.000
_cell.angle_alpha   90.00
_cell.angle_beta   90.00
_cell.angle_gamma   90.00
#
_symmetry.space_group_name_H-M   'P 1'
#
loop_
_entity.id
_entity.type
_entity.pdbx_description
1 polymer ?
#
loop_
_entity_poly.entity_id
_entity_poly.type
_entity_poly.pdbx_seq_one_letter_code
_entity_poly.pdbx_strand_id
1 'polypeptide(L)'
;MVGSCAHLVMVNFSWTQSHIEKLWGIPKCIKQVYPPCDTSGLQALPLERSVETPRIIFVAQFRPEKAHSLQLEAFSVAIKKLDEHSRRPKLQFVGSCRNKSDEERLQNLKDKVVQLNIQDDVEFHKKRDV
;
A
#
# COMPACT_ATOMS: atom_id res chain seq x y z
N MET A 1 -26.73 -23.14 -7.94
CA MET A 1 -26.33 -22.49 -6.66
C MET A 1 -24.85 -22.13 -6.77
N VAL A 2 -24.47 -20.87 -6.49
CA VAL A 2 -23.07 -20.42 -6.57
C VAL A 2 -22.27 -21.08 -5.44
N GLY A 3 -21.04 -21.51 -5.71
CA GLY A 3 -20.19 -22.16 -4.71
C GLY A 3 -20.44 -23.66 -4.48
N SER A 4 -21.46 -24.24 -5.12
CA SER A 4 -21.84 -25.66 -4.94
C SER A 4 -20.79 -26.68 -5.40
N CYS A 5 -19.88 -26.30 -6.30
CA CYS A 5 -18.78 -27.18 -6.74
C CYS A 5 -17.54 -27.11 -5.83
N ALA A 6 -17.52 -26.23 -4.83
CA ALA A 6 -16.39 -26.05 -3.94
C ALA A 6 -16.59 -26.85 -2.65
N HIS A 7 -15.65 -27.77 -2.37
CA HIS A 7 -15.62 -28.51 -1.10
C HIS A 7 -15.21 -27.60 0.07
N LEU A 8 -14.32 -26.63 -0.19
CA LEU A 8 -13.75 -25.71 0.78
C LEU A 8 -13.42 -24.39 0.09
N VAL A 9 -13.69 -23.28 0.75
CA VAL A 9 -13.33 -21.93 0.32
C VAL A 9 -12.63 -21.20 1.45
N MET A 10 -11.51 -20.56 1.12
CA MET A 10 -10.74 -19.76 2.07
C MET A 10 -10.96 -18.28 1.79
N VAL A 11 -11.16 -17.50 2.85
CA VAL A 11 -11.33 -16.04 2.79
C VAL A 11 -10.38 -15.38 3.77
N ASN A 12 -9.86 -14.21 3.43
CA ASN A 12 -8.77 -13.57 4.16
C ASN A 12 -9.21 -12.52 5.19
N PHE A 13 -10.51 -12.25 5.32
CA PHE A 13 -11.05 -11.35 6.35
C PHE A 13 -12.55 -11.55 6.58
N SER A 14 -13.03 -11.07 7.73
CA SER A 14 -14.40 -11.26 8.22
C SER A 14 -15.46 -10.68 7.29
N TRP A 15 -15.22 -9.50 6.72
CA TRP A 15 -16.16 -8.92 5.76
C TRP A 15 -16.25 -9.76 4.48
N THR A 16 -15.15 -10.35 3.95
CA THR A 16 -15.25 -11.25 2.79
C THR A 16 -16.00 -12.52 3.14
N GLN A 17 -15.78 -13.05 4.34
CA GLN A 17 -16.53 -14.20 4.82
C GLN A 17 -18.03 -13.92 4.80
N SER A 18 -18.48 -12.87 5.51
CA SER A 18 -19.90 -12.53 5.57
C SER A 18 -20.49 -12.20 4.21
N HIS A 19 -19.71 -11.57 3.33
CA HIS A 19 -20.13 -11.26 1.98
C HIS A 19 -20.38 -12.53 1.15
N ILE A 20 -19.46 -13.49 1.15
CA ILE A 20 -19.60 -14.74 0.42
C ILE A 20 -20.68 -15.63 1.04
N GLU A 21 -20.77 -15.68 2.37
CA GLU A 21 -21.86 -16.40 3.07
C GLU A 21 -23.24 -15.91 2.62
N LYS A 22 -23.43 -14.59 2.54
CA LYS A 22 -24.67 -13.97 2.07
C LYS A 22 -24.98 -14.30 0.61
N LEU A 23 -23.96 -14.32 -0.26
CA LEU A 23 -24.14 -14.58 -1.69
C LEU A 23 -24.40 -16.05 -1.99
N TRP A 24 -23.72 -16.97 -1.29
CA TRP A 24 -23.70 -18.38 -1.65
C TRP A 24 -24.69 -19.20 -0.82
N GLY A 25 -24.99 -18.80 0.42
CA GLY A 25 -25.90 -19.53 1.30
C GLY A 25 -25.34 -20.86 1.81
N ILE A 26 -24.02 -21.09 1.69
CA ILE A 26 -23.34 -22.33 2.12
C ILE A 26 -22.21 -22.00 3.11
N PRO A 27 -22.51 -21.50 4.33
CA PRO A 27 -21.47 -21.05 5.27
C PRO A 27 -20.54 -22.17 5.73
N LYS A 28 -20.99 -23.43 5.70
CA LYS A 28 -20.23 -24.59 6.19
C LYS A 28 -18.91 -24.81 5.44
N CYS A 29 -18.85 -24.51 4.14
CA CYS A 29 -17.65 -24.70 3.32
C CYS A 29 -16.70 -23.50 3.32
N ILE A 30 -17.07 -22.38 3.96
CA ILE A 30 -16.25 -21.16 3.99
C ILE A 30 -15.43 -21.15 5.29
N LYS A 31 -14.12 -20.89 5.17
CA LYS A 31 -13.18 -20.78 6.30
C LYS A 31 -12.36 -19.50 6.20
N GLN A 32 -12.36 -18.73 7.27
CA GLN A 32 -11.48 -17.57 7.36
C GLN A 32 -10.05 -18.04 7.68
N VAL A 33 -9.12 -17.69 6.80
CA VAL A 33 -7.69 -18.01 6.93
C VAL A 33 -6.89 -16.75 6.63
N TYR A 34 -6.01 -16.37 7.55
CA TYR A 34 -5.05 -15.31 7.31
C TYR A 34 -3.78 -15.93 6.72
N PRO A 35 -3.38 -15.55 5.49
CA PRO A 35 -2.21 -16.13 4.87
C PRO A 35 -0.97 -15.81 5.72
N PRO A 36 -0.15 -16.81 6.07
CA PRO A 36 1.09 -16.59 6.81
C PRO A 36 2.10 -15.84 5.93
N CYS A 37 3.01 -15.12 6.57
CA CYS A 37 4.13 -14.46 5.91
C CYS A 37 5.43 -14.94 6.58
N ASP A 38 6.39 -15.43 5.79
CA ASP A 38 7.71 -15.74 6.32
C ASP A 38 8.45 -14.43 6.63
N THR A 39 8.77 -14.26 7.91
CA THR A 39 9.46 -13.06 8.41
C THR A 39 10.92 -13.32 8.75
N SER A 40 11.43 -14.55 8.56
CA SER A 40 12.77 -14.95 8.97
C SER A 40 13.85 -14.03 8.38
N GLY A 41 13.72 -13.69 7.09
CA GLY A 41 14.64 -12.75 6.43
C GLY A 41 14.54 -11.31 6.94
N LEU A 42 13.36 -10.85 7.37
CA LEU A 42 13.17 -9.53 7.96
C LEU A 42 13.73 -9.45 9.39
N GLN A 43 13.60 -10.53 10.16
CA GLN A 43 14.11 -10.63 11.53
C GLN A 43 15.65 -10.62 11.59
N ALA A 44 16.32 -11.05 10.52
CA ALA A 44 17.78 -10.99 10.42
C ALA A 44 18.32 -9.55 10.19
N LEU A 45 17.45 -8.59 9.86
CA LEU A 45 17.86 -7.22 9.63
C LEU A 45 18.11 -6.48 10.96
N PRO A 46 19.13 -5.61 11.05
CA PRO A 46 19.38 -4.83 12.26
C PRO A 46 18.21 -3.87 12.53
N LEU A 47 17.74 -3.87 13.79
CA LEU A 47 16.66 -3.01 14.29
C LEU A 47 17.10 -1.54 14.39
N GLU A 48 18.33 -1.31 14.86
CA GLU A 48 18.89 0.03 15.00
C GLU A 48 19.69 0.43 13.77
N ARG A 49 19.37 1.61 13.25
CA ARG A 49 20.10 2.25 12.16
C ARG A 49 20.14 3.73 12.47
N SER A 50 21.28 4.38 12.27
CA SER A 50 21.32 5.83 12.31
C SER A 50 20.46 6.37 11.17
N VAL A 51 19.42 7.13 11.51
CA VAL A 51 18.53 7.77 10.53
C VAL A 51 18.65 9.27 10.72
N GLU A 52 19.36 9.93 9.82
CA GLU A 52 19.49 11.39 9.82
C GLU A 52 18.15 12.05 9.50
N THR A 53 17.46 11.56 8.47
CA THR A 53 16.18 12.08 7.98
C THR A 53 15.07 11.05 8.14
N PRO A 54 13.98 11.34 8.89
CA PRO A 54 12.86 10.41 9.03
C PRO A 54 12.26 10.04 7.66
N ARG A 55 11.92 8.76 7.47
CA ARG A 55 11.35 8.26 6.21
C ARG A 55 10.01 7.57 6.44
N ILE A 56 9.02 7.93 5.64
CA ILE A 56 7.73 7.27 5.55
C ILE A 56 7.72 6.51 4.23
N ILE A 57 7.54 5.19 4.27
CA ILE A 57 7.63 4.34 3.08
C ILE A 57 6.28 3.70 2.81
N PHE A 58 5.78 3.87 1.59
CA PHE A 58 4.61 3.15 1.07
C PHE A 58 5.06 2.13 0.03
N VAL A 59 4.90 0.84 0.35
CA VAL A 59 5.27 -0.27 -0.53
C VAL A 59 4.02 -0.85 -1.18
N ALA A 60 3.73 -0.43 -2.43
CA ALA A 60 2.58 -0.90 -3.18
C ALA A 60 2.72 -0.65 -4.69
N GLN A 61 2.10 -1.50 -5.52
CA GLN A 61 1.94 -1.25 -6.96
C GLN A 61 1.10 0.00 -7.21
N PHE A 62 1.37 0.75 -8.28
CA PHE A 62 0.68 2.01 -8.60
C PHE A 62 -0.74 1.80 -9.15
N ARG A 63 -1.63 1.30 -8.30
CA ARG A 63 -3.01 0.92 -8.62
C ARG A 63 -4.05 1.85 -7.97
N PRO A 64 -5.26 1.97 -8.55
CA PRO A 64 -6.29 2.88 -8.04
C PRO A 64 -6.70 2.56 -6.60
N GLU A 65 -6.87 1.28 -6.25
CA GLU A 65 -7.32 0.89 -4.91
C GLU A 65 -6.30 1.17 -3.79
N LYS A 66 -5.06 1.51 -4.15
CA LYS A 66 -4.00 1.84 -3.18
C LYS A 66 -4.05 3.29 -2.71
N ALA A 67 -4.86 4.13 -3.36
CA ALA A 67 -5.15 5.51 -2.94
C ALA A 67 -3.90 6.39 -2.67
N HIS A 68 -2.81 6.22 -3.44
CA HIS A 68 -1.57 7.01 -3.29
C HIS A 68 -1.81 8.52 -3.32
N SER A 69 -2.76 8.97 -4.15
CA SER A 69 -3.15 10.38 -4.24
C SER A 69 -3.62 10.98 -2.92
N LEU A 70 -4.33 10.19 -2.09
CA LEU A 70 -4.78 10.61 -0.77
C LEU A 70 -3.61 10.67 0.22
N GLN A 71 -2.64 9.77 0.09
CA GLN A 71 -1.43 9.77 0.91
C GLN A 71 -0.59 11.03 0.65
N LEU A 72 -0.48 11.47 -0.61
CA LEU A 72 0.17 12.74 -0.97
C LEU A 72 -0.54 13.95 -0.35
N GLU A 73 -1.88 13.99 -0.43
CA GLU A 73 -2.68 15.06 0.18
C GLU A 73 -2.49 15.10 1.70
N ALA A 74 -2.65 13.95 2.37
CA ALA A 74 -2.47 13.82 3.81
C ALA A 74 -1.06 14.24 4.24
N PHE A 75 -0.03 13.82 3.49
CA PHE A 75 1.35 14.19 3.74
C PHE A 75 1.58 15.69 3.56
N SER A 76 1.01 16.31 2.52
CA SER A 76 1.11 17.77 2.32
C SER A 76 0.51 18.56 3.48
N VAL A 77 -0.59 18.06 4.06
CA VAL A 77 -1.21 18.67 5.26
C VAL A 77 -0.31 18.46 6.47
N ALA A 78 0.28 17.27 6.64
CA ALA A 78 1.15 16.96 7.77
C ALA A 78 2.43 17.82 7.75
N ILE A 79 3.10 17.94 6.59
CA ILE A 79 4.31 18.76 6.43
C ILE A 79 4.07 20.23 6.78
N LYS A 80 2.92 20.79 6.38
CA LYS A 80 2.55 22.18 6.69
C LYS A 80 2.30 22.45 8.17
N LYS A 81 2.08 21.39 8.96
CA LYS A 81 1.85 21.46 10.40
C LYS A 81 3.10 21.16 11.24
N LEU A 82 4.23 20.85 10.60
CA LEU A 82 5.47 20.61 11.33
C LEU A 82 6.04 21.91 11.87
N ASP A 83 6.51 21.86 13.12
CA ASP A 83 7.26 22.96 13.74
C ASP A 83 8.60 23.20 13.02
N GLU A 84 9.13 24.42 13.09
CA GLU A 84 10.41 24.78 12.44
C GLU A 84 11.61 23.96 12.94
N HIS A 85 11.54 23.46 14.17
CA HIS A 85 12.57 22.60 14.76
C HIS A 85 12.44 21.12 14.38
N SER A 86 11.33 20.74 13.74
CA SER A 86 11.11 19.36 13.32
C SER A 86 11.93 19.02 12.10
N ARG A 87 12.56 17.83 12.11
CA ARG A 87 13.21 17.29 10.91
C ARG A 87 12.14 16.96 9.88
N ARG A 88 12.25 17.58 8.71
CA ARG A 88 11.33 17.36 7.60
C ARG A 88 11.48 15.92 7.07
N PRO A 89 10.42 15.08 7.12
CA PRO A 89 10.51 13.69 6.68
C PRO A 89 10.51 13.57 5.15
N LYS A 90 11.07 12.47 4.64
CA LYS A 90 10.92 12.04 3.24
C LYS A 90 9.77 11.03 3.11
N LEU A 91 8.94 11.20 2.11
CA LEU A 91 7.89 10.27 1.72
C LEU A 91 8.34 9.46 0.49
N GLN A 92 8.43 8.13 0.63
CA GLN A 92 8.92 7.26 -0.43
C GLN A 92 7.80 6.31 -0.89
N PHE A 93 7.48 6.35 -2.18
CA PHE A 93 6.63 5.37 -2.83
C PHE A 93 7.48 4.32 -3.53
N VAL A 94 7.41 3.08 -3.08
CA VAL A 94 8.14 1.94 -3.65
C VAL A 94 7.13 0.99 -4.29
N GLY A 95 7.22 0.80 -5.60
CA GLY A 95 6.17 0.09 -6.33
C GLY A 95 6.56 -0.34 -7.73
N SER A 96 5.62 -0.94 -8.44
CA SER A 96 5.75 -1.26 -9.86
C SER A 96 4.49 -0.85 -10.62
N CYS A 97 4.63 -0.72 -11.93
CA CYS A 97 3.54 -0.51 -12.88
C CYS A 97 3.42 -1.77 -13.74
N ARG A 98 2.21 -2.28 -13.98
CA ARG A 98 2.01 -3.50 -14.79
C ARG A 98 1.71 -3.21 -16.25
N ASN A 99 1.23 -1.99 -16.52
CA ASN A 99 0.71 -1.59 -17.82
C ASN A 99 0.77 -0.05 -17.94
N LYS A 100 0.38 0.43 -19.12
CA LYS A 100 0.35 1.87 -19.43
C LYS A 100 -0.52 2.68 -18.47
N SER A 101 -1.65 2.14 -17.99
CA SER A 101 -2.54 2.89 -17.09
C SER A 101 -1.98 3.03 -15.67
N ASP A 102 -1.19 2.07 -15.20
CA ASP A 102 -0.41 2.18 -13.96
C ASP A 102 0.74 3.22 -14.14
N GLU A 103 1.39 3.28 -15.32
CA GLU A 103 2.42 4.30 -15.62
C GLU A 103 1.84 5.72 -15.69
N GLU A 104 0.69 5.91 -16.35
CA GLU A 104 -0.04 7.17 -16.36
C GLU A 104 -0.44 7.59 -14.94
N ARG A 105 -0.80 6.64 -14.08
CA ARG A 105 -1.06 6.91 -12.66
C ARG A 105 0.15 7.44 -11.94
N LEU A 106 1.31 6.80 -12.13
CA LEU A 106 2.57 7.25 -11.56
C LEU A 106 2.92 8.66 -12.04
N GLN A 107 2.71 8.95 -13.33
CA GLN A 107 2.93 10.30 -13.85
C GLN A 107 2.01 11.33 -13.20
N ASN A 108 0.71 11.04 -13.09
CA ASN A 108 -0.24 11.93 -12.40
C ASN A 108 0.15 12.17 -10.93
N LEU A 109 0.72 11.17 -10.24
CA LEU A 109 1.23 11.35 -8.88
C LEU A 109 2.44 12.29 -8.84
N LYS A 110 3.35 12.19 -9.82
CA LYS A 110 4.49 13.11 -9.95
C LYS A 110 4.04 14.55 -10.22
N ASP A 111 3.05 14.73 -11.09
CA ASP A 111 2.51 16.05 -11.37
C ASP A 111 1.82 16.62 -10.11
N LYS A 112 1.14 15.76 -9.35
CA LYS A 112 0.48 16.13 -8.09
C LYS A 112 1.46 16.57 -7.00
N VAL A 113 2.65 15.97 -6.88
CA VAL A 113 3.62 16.43 -5.87
C VAL A 113 4.12 17.85 -6.15
N VAL A 114 4.23 18.22 -7.43
CA VAL A 114 4.56 19.59 -7.84
C VAL A 114 3.40 20.54 -7.51
N GLN A 115 2.16 20.14 -7.83
CA GLN A 115 0.96 20.93 -7.50
C GLN A 115 0.81 21.19 -6.00
N LEU A 116 1.19 20.20 -5.17
CA LEU A 116 1.15 20.30 -3.71
C LEU A 116 2.38 20.99 -3.10
N ASN A 117 3.38 21.35 -3.91
CA ASN A 117 4.66 21.94 -3.52
C ASN A 117 5.42 21.08 -2.47
N ILE A 118 5.49 19.77 -2.71
CA ILE A 118 6.18 18.77 -1.87
C ILE A 118 7.15 17.91 -2.70
N GLN A 119 7.51 18.34 -3.91
CA GLN A 119 8.41 17.60 -4.80
C GLN A 119 9.76 17.28 -4.16
N ASP A 120 10.26 18.17 -3.30
CA ASP A 120 11.53 17.99 -2.60
C ASP A 120 11.41 17.04 -1.41
N ASP A 121 10.19 16.68 -1.00
CA ASP A 121 9.92 15.80 0.14
C ASP A 121 9.49 14.39 -0.29
N VAL A 122 9.22 14.15 -1.59
CA VAL A 122 8.65 12.90 -2.10
C VAL A 122 9.57 12.22 -3.11
N GLU A 123 9.75 10.91 -2.99
CA GLU A 123 10.52 10.08 -3.90
C GLU A 123 9.70 8.91 -4.45
N PHE A 124 9.83 8.63 -5.75
CA PHE A 124 9.19 7.49 -6.40
C PHE A 124 10.24 6.48 -6.85
N HIS A 125 10.23 5.29 -6.23
CA HIS A 125 11.10 4.16 -6.52
C HIS A 125 10.32 3.10 -7.28
N LYS A 126 10.32 3.19 -8.62
CA LYS A 126 9.71 2.18 -9.48
C LYS A 126 10.66 1.00 -9.66
N LYS A 127 10.28 -0.18 -9.18
CA LYS A 127 10.98 -1.44 -9.47
C LYS A 127 10.94 -1.67 -10.98
N ARG A 128 12.11 -1.76 -11.60
CA ARG A 128 12.24 -2.20 -13.00
C ARG A 128 12.10 -3.72 -13.02
N ASP A 129 11.34 -4.24 -13.98
CA ASP A 129 11.35 -5.67 -14.25
C ASP A 129 12.77 -6.03 -14.68
N VAL A 130 13.34 -7.05 -14.03
CA VAL A 130 14.65 -7.64 -14.36
C VAL A 130 14.42 -8.71 -15.41
#